data_AF-A0A2E9NLL7-F1
#
_entry.id   AF-A0A2E9NLL7-F1
#
_cell.length_a   1.000
_cell.length_b   1.000
_cell.length_c   1.000
_cell.angle_alpha   90.00
_cell.angle_beta   90.00
_cell.angle_gamma   90.00
#
_symmetry.space_group_name_H-M   'P 1'
#
loop_
_entity.id
_entity.type
_entity.pdbx_description
1 polymer ?
#
loop_
_entity_poly.entity_id
_entity_poly.type
_entity_poly.pdbx_seq_one_letter_code
_entity_poly.pdbx_strand_id
1 'polypeptide(L)'
;MFPRHLLLAVLMLTVAAMSETSTQTGDRPIVFVHGNGDSAALWHTTLWRFESNGYDGSRLFALDMVAPAAPADDRVDEPNRSTTTEQRDQLAAAVARILAETDQTRVILIGSSRGGNTIRNYIKTAGGHATVALAVLCGTPNHGIFASDDAPGSEYNRRGEFLTGLNAGSEIHPDVEFVTIRSDANDKYAQPTVAVDGGEDISGGGYDSPALAGALNLVIDGLDHREVAFAPQAFDAIYRAVTGRAPTPGITPETNVRLGGVVSGFANGEPTNLPVAGALVVVYAVHPETGARLGEPVLRTTTGADGHWGPFAGAPTAPYEFVTSAAGYPTTHVYRSPFPRPTGLIRLRLEPLSGGAPSAPAIVTMNRPRGYFGHGRDTFTMDGRVPDGVVTGVPTTSAATLAFAVDRTVRVVLNNETLAVRTYRLAQQHVVFAEFHY
;
A
#
# COMPACT_ATOMS: atom_id res chain seq x y z
N MET A 1 44.32 -21.13 -7.65
CA MET A 1 43.54 -21.19 -8.91
C MET A 1 42.34 -22.10 -8.64
N PHE A 2 41.20 -21.53 -8.30
CA PHE A 2 39.97 -22.27 -7.96
C PHE A 2 38.82 -21.65 -8.75
N PRO A 3 38.04 -22.43 -9.53
CA PRO A 3 36.71 -22.02 -9.93
C PRO A 3 35.70 -22.61 -8.92
N ARG A 4 34.82 -21.75 -8.39
CA ARG A 4 33.61 -22.19 -7.68
C ARG A 4 32.41 -21.98 -8.61
N HIS A 5 31.72 -23.08 -8.84
CA HIS A 5 30.62 -23.25 -9.76
C HIS A 5 29.40 -22.39 -9.39
N LEU A 6 28.84 -21.73 -10.40
CA LEU A 6 27.55 -21.07 -10.38
C LEU A 6 26.47 -22.16 -10.49
N LEU A 7 25.72 -22.43 -9.41
CA LEU A 7 24.56 -23.32 -9.46
C LEU A 7 23.34 -22.46 -9.83
N LEU A 8 22.87 -22.58 -11.07
CA LEU A 8 21.54 -22.11 -11.47
C LEU A 8 20.51 -23.08 -10.91
N ALA A 9 19.68 -22.65 -9.96
CA ALA A 9 18.52 -23.42 -9.52
C ALA A 9 17.37 -23.18 -10.49
N VAL A 10 17.04 -24.19 -11.31
CA VAL A 10 15.85 -24.19 -12.17
C VAL A 10 14.68 -24.69 -11.32
N LEU A 11 13.73 -23.81 -11.03
CA LEU A 11 12.47 -24.15 -10.36
C LEU A 11 11.54 -24.81 -11.39
N MET A 12 11.52 -26.14 -11.45
CA MET A 12 10.48 -26.88 -12.19
C MET A 12 9.27 -27.10 -11.27
N LEU A 13 8.24 -26.27 -11.40
CA LEU A 13 6.91 -26.59 -10.90
C LEU A 13 6.18 -27.46 -11.94
N THR A 14 6.03 -28.75 -11.67
CA THR A 14 5.06 -29.58 -12.38
C THR A 14 3.67 -29.30 -11.82
N VAL A 15 2.91 -28.42 -12.49
CA VAL A 15 1.48 -28.25 -12.25
C VAL A 15 0.76 -29.44 -12.87
N ALA A 16 0.18 -30.29 -12.03
CA ALA A 16 -0.77 -31.31 -12.49
C ALA A 16 -1.96 -30.59 -13.15
N ALA A 17 -2.35 -31.06 -14.34
CA ALA A 17 -3.46 -30.51 -15.11
C ALA A 17 -4.75 -30.53 -14.27
N MET A 18 -5.15 -29.35 -13.80
CA MET A 18 -6.50 -29.11 -13.30
C MET A 18 -7.42 -29.03 -14.51
N SER A 19 -8.48 -29.86 -14.51
CA SER A 19 -9.52 -29.89 -15.55
C SER A 19 -10.06 -28.50 -15.87
N GLU A 20 -10.37 -28.31 -17.15
CA GLU A 20 -10.98 -27.12 -17.73
C GLU A 20 -12.38 -26.82 -17.13
N THR A 21 -12.39 -26.03 -16.06
CA THR A 21 -13.51 -25.17 -15.66
C THR A 21 -13.03 -23.72 -15.46
N SER A 22 -12.06 -23.29 -16.27
CA SER A 22 -11.37 -22.00 -16.12
C SER A 22 -12.05 -20.81 -16.84
N THR A 23 -13.26 -20.96 -17.36
CA THR A 23 -13.97 -19.88 -18.07
C THR A 23 -14.69 -18.88 -17.17
N GLN A 24 -14.54 -18.93 -15.84
CA GLN A 24 -15.37 -18.11 -14.94
C GLN A 24 -14.63 -17.28 -13.87
N THR A 25 -13.30 -17.35 -13.76
CA THR A 25 -12.55 -16.51 -12.80
C THR A 25 -12.17 -15.14 -13.38
N GLY A 26 -11.92 -15.05 -14.68
CA GLY A 26 -11.46 -13.82 -15.35
C GLY A 26 -12.44 -12.64 -15.36
N ASP A 27 -13.70 -12.88 -14.99
CA ASP A 27 -14.77 -11.86 -15.00
C ASP A 27 -15.21 -11.43 -13.59
N ARG A 28 -14.68 -12.05 -12.53
CA ARG A 28 -15.11 -11.73 -11.16
C ARG A 28 -14.58 -10.37 -10.72
N PRO A 29 -15.38 -9.59 -9.96
CA PRO A 29 -14.92 -8.38 -9.32
C PRO A 29 -13.79 -8.71 -8.33
N ILE A 30 -12.69 -7.97 -8.43
CA ILE A 30 -11.57 -8.04 -7.51
C ILE A 30 -11.63 -6.83 -6.60
N VAL A 31 -11.67 -7.06 -5.29
CA VAL A 31 -11.70 -6.02 -4.27
C VAL A 31 -10.39 -6.02 -3.51
N PHE A 32 -9.67 -4.91 -3.54
CA PHE A 32 -8.38 -4.72 -2.90
C PHE A 32 -8.52 -3.96 -1.59
N VAL A 33 -7.97 -4.51 -0.50
CA VAL A 33 -8.08 -3.99 0.87
C VAL A 33 -6.67 -3.66 1.40
N HIS A 34 -6.40 -2.38 1.65
CA HIS A 34 -5.08 -1.93 2.09
C HIS A 34 -4.81 -2.24 3.59
N GLY A 35 -3.56 -2.03 4.01
CA GLY A 35 -3.11 -2.24 5.38
C GLY A 35 -3.41 -1.09 6.35
N ASN A 36 -2.91 -1.23 7.58
CA ASN A 36 -3.07 -0.26 8.65
C ASN A 36 -2.51 1.12 8.26
N GLY A 37 -3.32 2.18 8.38
CA GLY A 37 -2.88 3.56 8.05
C GLY A 37 -2.70 3.87 6.55
N ASP A 38 -2.81 2.88 5.67
CA ASP A 38 -2.65 3.05 4.23
C ASP A 38 -3.96 3.53 3.55
N SER A 39 -4.03 3.50 2.23
CA SER A 39 -5.20 3.91 1.43
C SER A 39 -5.30 3.08 0.14
N ALA A 40 -6.40 3.22 -0.59
CA ALA A 40 -6.61 2.59 -1.90
C ALA A 40 -5.48 2.88 -2.91
N ALA A 41 -4.78 4.01 -2.75
CA ALA A 41 -3.75 4.47 -3.68
C ALA A 41 -2.58 3.50 -3.82
N LEU A 42 -2.31 2.63 -2.84
CA LEU A 42 -1.23 1.65 -2.93
C LEU A 42 -1.48 0.63 -4.05
N TRP A 43 -2.74 0.35 -4.38
CA TRP A 43 -3.11 -0.67 -5.36
C TRP A 43 -3.04 -0.20 -6.82
N HIS A 44 -2.87 1.09 -7.11
CA HIS A 44 -3.02 1.57 -8.50
C HIS A 44 -2.05 0.90 -9.48
N THR A 45 -0.81 0.59 -9.08
CA THR A 45 0.14 -0.13 -9.93
C THR A 45 -0.27 -1.59 -10.15
N THR A 46 -0.90 -2.21 -9.15
CA THR A 46 -1.47 -3.56 -9.26
C THR A 46 -2.65 -3.56 -10.23
N LEU A 47 -3.55 -2.57 -10.15
CA LEU A 47 -4.65 -2.39 -11.10
C LEU A 47 -4.13 -2.25 -12.54
N TRP A 48 -3.16 -1.35 -12.75
CA TRP A 48 -2.54 -1.17 -14.06
C TRP A 48 -1.91 -2.44 -14.61
N ARG A 49 -1.31 -3.27 -13.77
CA ARG A 49 -0.76 -4.57 -14.19
C ARG A 49 -1.87 -5.56 -14.56
N PHE A 50 -3.00 -5.58 -13.84
CA PHE A 50 -4.19 -6.36 -14.24
C PHE A 50 -4.74 -5.91 -15.59
N GLU A 51 -4.96 -4.60 -15.78
CA GLU A 51 -5.48 -4.02 -17.03
C GLU A 51 -4.52 -4.27 -18.20
N SER A 52 -3.20 -4.13 -17.96
CA SER A 52 -2.16 -4.45 -18.96
C SER A 52 -2.18 -5.92 -19.38
N ASN A 53 -2.76 -6.78 -18.55
CA ASN A 53 -2.93 -8.21 -18.80
C ASN A 53 -4.36 -8.57 -19.27
N GLY A 54 -5.14 -7.57 -19.66
CA GLY A 54 -6.47 -7.71 -20.27
C GLY A 54 -7.60 -7.91 -19.27
N TYR A 55 -7.38 -7.72 -17.96
CA TYR A 55 -8.47 -7.73 -16.99
C TYR A 55 -9.33 -6.46 -17.17
N ASP A 56 -10.65 -6.60 -17.12
CA ASP A 56 -11.56 -5.47 -17.22
C ASP A 56 -11.42 -4.56 -15.98
N GLY A 57 -10.96 -3.32 -16.20
CA GLY A 57 -10.79 -2.33 -15.14
C GLY A 57 -12.10 -1.99 -14.42
N SER A 58 -13.27 -2.16 -15.06
CA SER A 58 -14.57 -1.97 -14.40
C SER A 58 -14.87 -3.04 -13.33
N ARG A 59 -14.07 -4.11 -13.27
CA ARG A 59 -14.13 -5.17 -12.26
C ARG A 59 -13.08 -5.02 -11.16
N LEU A 60 -12.27 -3.96 -11.16
CA LEU A 60 -11.19 -3.77 -10.19
C LEU A 60 -11.55 -2.65 -9.21
N PHE A 61 -11.69 -2.99 -7.93
CA PHE A 61 -12.16 -2.09 -6.88
C PHE A 61 -11.13 -1.97 -5.76
N ALA A 62 -10.38 -0.87 -5.71
CA ALA A 62 -9.52 -0.58 -4.56
C ALA A 62 -10.31 0.19 -3.49
N LEU A 63 -10.53 -0.44 -2.33
CA LEU A 63 -11.27 0.17 -1.23
C LEU A 63 -10.39 1.16 -0.50
N ASP A 64 -10.99 2.28 -0.12
CA ASP A 64 -10.40 3.24 0.80
C ASP A 64 -11.11 3.15 2.14
N MET A 65 -10.51 2.40 3.06
CA MET A 65 -11.11 2.14 4.37
C MET A 65 -10.99 3.41 5.22
N VAL A 66 -12.09 3.82 5.84
CA VAL A 66 -12.13 4.98 6.74
C VAL A 66 -11.46 4.62 8.06
N ALA A 67 -10.76 5.59 8.66
CA ALA A 67 -10.02 5.41 9.91
C ALA A 67 -9.16 4.13 9.89
N PRO A 68 -8.24 4.04 8.91
CA PRO A 68 -7.54 2.81 8.56
C PRO A 68 -6.58 2.27 9.63
N ALA A 69 -6.28 3.06 10.67
CA ALA A 69 -5.46 2.64 11.79
C ALA A 69 -6.28 1.82 12.81
N ALA A 70 -5.65 0.80 13.38
CA ALA A 70 -6.20 0.03 14.49
C ALA A 70 -6.08 0.81 15.81
N PRO A 71 -7.04 0.67 16.73
CA PRO A 71 -6.86 1.07 18.13
C PRO A 71 -5.75 0.23 18.78
N ALA A 72 -5.16 0.74 19.86
CA ALA A 72 -4.27 -0.05 20.69
C ALA A 72 -5.04 -1.20 21.38
N ASP A 73 -6.30 -0.95 21.72
CA ASP A 73 -7.24 -1.91 22.31
C ASP A 73 -8.57 -1.88 21.54
N ASP A 74 -8.91 -2.99 20.87
CA ASP A 74 -10.10 -3.14 20.03
C ASP A 74 -11.43 -3.03 20.79
N ARG A 75 -11.37 -2.99 22.13
CA ARG A 75 -12.52 -2.82 23.02
C ARG A 75 -12.74 -1.36 23.42
N VAL A 76 -11.85 -0.47 23.02
CA VAL A 76 -11.85 0.95 23.39
C VAL A 76 -12.01 1.79 22.14
N ASP A 77 -13.00 2.68 22.17
CA ASP A 77 -13.19 3.65 21.10
C ASP A 77 -12.02 4.66 21.11
N GLU A 78 -11.19 4.59 20.08
CA GLU A 78 -10.10 5.55 19.87
C GLU A 78 -10.40 6.45 18.66
N PRO A 79 -10.37 7.78 18.82
CA PRO A 79 -10.65 8.70 17.72
C PRO A 79 -9.78 8.44 16.48
N ASN A 80 -10.43 8.44 15.31
CA ASN A 80 -9.81 8.25 13.98
C ASN A 80 -9.11 6.90 13.77
N ARG A 81 -9.44 5.93 14.61
CA ARG A 81 -9.11 4.51 14.45
C ARG A 81 -10.40 3.73 14.32
N SER A 82 -10.32 2.55 13.72
CA SER A 82 -11.47 1.66 13.62
C SER A 82 -11.14 0.30 14.19
N THR A 83 -12.08 -0.28 14.92
CA THR A 83 -12.01 -1.63 15.45
C THR A 83 -12.03 -2.69 14.35
N THR A 84 -11.73 -3.94 14.69
CA THR A 84 -11.82 -5.09 13.79
C THR A 84 -13.25 -5.30 13.28
N THR A 85 -14.25 -4.97 14.09
CA THR A 85 -15.68 -5.04 13.75
C THR A 85 -16.06 -3.96 12.75
N GLU A 86 -15.67 -2.71 13.00
CA GLU A 86 -15.98 -1.58 12.10
C GLU A 86 -15.31 -1.77 10.72
N GLN A 87 -14.05 -2.20 10.69
CA GLN A 87 -13.37 -2.49 9.42
C GLN A 87 -14.04 -3.65 8.65
N ARG A 88 -14.45 -4.71 9.36
CA ARG A 88 -15.19 -5.83 8.76
C ARG A 88 -16.50 -5.36 8.15
N ASP A 89 -17.25 -4.51 8.85
CA ASP A 89 -18.56 -4.04 8.42
C ASP A 89 -18.44 -3.07 7.24
N GLN A 90 -17.40 -2.23 7.21
CA GLN A 90 -17.04 -1.44 6.02
C GLN A 90 -16.78 -2.32 4.80
N LEU A 91 -16.00 -3.40 4.95
CA LEU A 91 -15.74 -4.36 3.87
C LEU A 91 -17.04 -5.07 3.43
N ALA A 92 -17.85 -5.55 4.38
CA ALA A 92 -19.11 -6.24 4.08
C ALA A 92 -20.07 -5.35 3.26
N ALA A 93 -20.21 -4.07 3.65
CA ALA A 93 -21.03 -3.10 2.93
C ALA A 93 -20.48 -2.82 1.52
N ALA A 94 -19.16 -2.71 1.37
CA ALA A 94 -18.53 -2.52 0.08
C ALA A 94 -18.72 -3.73 -0.85
N VAL A 95 -18.55 -4.96 -0.34
CA VAL A 95 -18.78 -6.20 -1.10
C VAL A 95 -20.23 -6.30 -1.55
N ALA A 96 -21.20 -6.04 -0.66
CA ALA A 96 -22.62 -6.07 -1.01
C ALA A 96 -22.96 -5.08 -2.13
N ARG A 97 -22.43 -3.85 -2.04
CA ARG A 97 -22.58 -2.82 -3.09
C ARG A 97 -21.97 -3.27 -4.41
N ILE A 98 -20.72 -3.76 -4.40
CA ILE A 98 -20.01 -4.17 -5.61
C ILE A 98 -20.73 -5.34 -6.28
N LEU A 99 -21.18 -6.35 -5.54
CA LEU A 99 -21.95 -7.47 -6.09
C LEU A 99 -23.23 -6.99 -6.79
N ALA A 100 -23.95 -6.04 -6.19
CA ALA A 100 -25.13 -5.44 -6.80
C ALA A 100 -24.82 -4.61 -8.05
N GLU A 101 -23.76 -3.78 -8.02
CA GLU A 101 -23.32 -2.96 -9.16
C GLU A 101 -22.83 -3.81 -10.35
N THR A 102 -22.25 -4.97 -10.04
CA THR A 102 -21.59 -5.84 -11.03
C THR A 102 -22.47 -6.97 -11.56
N ASP A 103 -23.63 -7.18 -10.94
CA ASP A 103 -24.50 -8.35 -11.13
C ASP A 103 -23.72 -9.66 -10.97
N GLN A 104 -22.98 -9.77 -9.88
CA GLN A 104 -22.16 -10.94 -9.54
C GLN A 104 -22.58 -11.48 -8.17
N THR A 105 -22.31 -12.76 -7.95
CA THR A 105 -22.65 -13.42 -6.68
C THR A 105 -21.46 -13.62 -5.76
N ARG A 106 -20.24 -13.60 -6.31
CA ARG A 106 -18.99 -13.70 -5.53
C ARG A 106 -17.91 -12.76 -6.04
N VAL A 107 -17.11 -12.24 -5.11
CA VAL A 107 -15.91 -11.45 -5.38
C VAL A 107 -14.64 -12.23 -5.10
N ILE A 108 -13.52 -11.71 -5.59
CA ILE A 108 -12.17 -12.05 -5.13
C ILE A 108 -11.73 -10.94 -4.18
N LEU A 109 -11.20 -11.30 -3.02
CA LEU A 109 -10.65 -10.34 -2.06
C LEU A 109 -9.13 -10.45 -1.99
N ILE A 110 -8.44 -9.33 -2.11
CA ILE A 110 -6.97 -9.25 -2.03
C ILE A 110 -6.62 -8.25 -0.93
N GLY A 111 -5.99 -8.72 0.14
CA GLY A 111 -5.65 -7.91 1.30
C GLY A 111 -4.15 -7.79 1.50
N SER A 112 -3.67 -6.60 1.84
CA SER A 112 -2.31 -6.39 2.35
C SER A 112 -2.33 -6.16 3.86
N SER A 113 -1.41 -6.77 4.60
CA SER A 113 -1.25 -6.49 6.04
C SER A 113 -2.57 -6.64 6.81
N ARG A 114 -2.95 -5.65 7.63
CA ARG A 114 -4.23 -5.54 8.33
C ARG A 114 -5.46 -5.88 7.45
N GLY A 115 -5.46 -5.45 6.18
CA GLY A 115 -6.58 -5.71 5.26
C GLY A 115 -6.88 -7.20 5.06
N GLY A 116 -5.87 -8.07 5.20
CA GLY A 116 -6.08 -9.51 5.19
C GLY A 116 -6.81 -10.04 6.44
N ASN A 117 -6.54 -9.46 7.61
CA ASN A 117 -7.30 -9.79 8.83
C ASN A 117 -8.76 -9.32 8.72
N THR A 118 -9.00 -8.15 8.09
CA THR A 118 -10.37 -7.70 7.77
C THR A 118 -11.10 -8.69 6.86
N ILE A 119 -10.43 -9.20 5.81
CA ILE A 119 -10.98 -10.22 4.90
C ILE A 119 -11.33 -11.51 5.66
N ARG A 120 -10.39 -12.03 6.46
CA ARG A 120 -10.61 -13.24 7.25
C ARG A 120 -11.76 -13.06 8.24
N ASN A 121 -11.84 -11.91 8.92
CA ASN A 121 -12.91 -11.61 9.84
C ASN A 121 -14.27 -11.59 9.12
N TYR A 122 -14.35 -10.95 7.95
CA TYR A 122 -15.57 -10.92 7.14
C TYR A 122 -16.04 -12.32 6.73
N ILE A 123 -15.13 -13.15 6.23
CA ILE A 123 -15.43 -14.54 5.84
C ILE A 123 -15.93 -15.35 7.03
N LYS A 124 -15.26 -15.24 8.18
CA LYS A 124 -15.54 -16.08 9.36
C LYS A 124 -16.78 -15.63 10.15
N THR A 125 -17.02 -14.32 10.27
CA THR A 125 -18.00 -13.79 11.25
C THR A 125 -19.16 -13.00 10.66
N ALA A 126 -19.09 -12.58 9.39
CA ALA A 126 -20.10 -11.72 8.77
C ALA A 126 -20.60 -12.23 7.41
N GLY A 127 -20.64 -13.56 7.24
CA GLY A 127 -21.26 -14.19 6.07
C GLY A 127 -20.43 -14.12 4.78
N GLY A 128 -19.18 -13.64 4.84
CA GLY A 128 -18.33 -13.51 3.66
C GLY A 128 -18.02 -14.84 2.96
N HIS A 129 -18.13 -15.99 3.63
CA HIS A 129 -17.98 -17.29 2.98
C HIS A 129 -18.93 -17.51 1.80
N ALA A 130 -20.14 -16.95 1.85
CA ALA A 130 -21.12 -17.05 0.77
C ALA A 130 -20.78 -16.16 -0.45
N THR A 131 -20.07 -15.06 -0.23
CA THR A 131 -19.85 -13.99 -1.22
C THR A 131 -18.40 -13.89 -1.71
N VAL A 132 -17.48 -14.67 -1.16
CA VAL A 132 -16.05 -14.63 -1.54
C VAL A 132 -15.66 -15.95 -2.18
N ALA A 133 -15.16 -15.91 -3.42
CA ALA A 133 -14.66 -17.10 -4.10
C ALA A 133 -13.20 -17.41 -3.73
N LEU A 134 -12.38 -16.38 -3.65
CA LEU A 134 -10.94 -16.46 -3.40
C LEU A 134 -10.51 -15.31 -2.48
N ALA A 135 -9.69 -15.63 -1.48
CA ALA A 135 -9.01 -14.67 -0.61
C ALA A 135 -7.48 -14.78 -0.78
N VAL A 136 -6.83 -13.70 -1.22
CA VAL A 136 -5.38 -13.60 -1.32
C VAL A 136 -4.84 -12.65 -0.25
N LEU A 137 -4.06 -13.18 0.69
CA LEU A 137 -3.61 -12.50 1.89
C LEU A 137 -2.10 -12.24 1.83
N CYS A 138 -1.71 -10.99 1.64
CA CYS A 138 -0.33 -10.59 1.40
C CYS A 138 0.27 -9.96 2.67
N GLY A 139 1.30 -10.58 3.26
CA GLY A 139 1.95 -10.09 4.49
C GLY A 139 0.98 -9.91 5.66
N THR A 140 -0.11 -10.68 5.69
CA THR A 140 -1.15 -10.53 6.70
C THR A 140 -0.66 -11.08 8.03
N PRO A 141 -0.78 -10.35 9.17
CA PRO A 141 -0.37 -10.84 10.48
C PRO A 141 -1.37 -11.86 11.04
N ASN A 142 -1.51 -12.99 10.32
CA ASN A 142 -2.50 -14.04 10.56
C ASN A 142 -2.34 -14.71 11.93
N HIS A 143 -1.10 -14.86 12.38
CA HIS A 143 -0.74 -15.39 13.69
C HIS A 143 -0.10 -14.34 14.61
N GLY A 144 -0.40 -13.06 14.37
CA GLY A 144 0.03 -11.93 15.18
C GLY A 144 1.44 -11.44 14.87
N ILE A 145 1.67 -10.19 15.24
CA ILE A 145 2.96 -9.51 15.15
C ILE A 145 3.82 -9.84 16.37
N PHE A 146 3.16 -9.91 17.54
CA PHE A 146 3.77 -10.21 18.83
C PHE A 146 2.84 -11.11 19.66
N ALA A 147 3.37 -11.64 20.77
CA ALA A 147 2.62 -12.41 21.76
C ALA A 147 2.89 -11.85 23.16
N SER A 148 1.87 -11.25 23.79
CA SER A 148 1.97 -10.66 25.13
C SER A 148 0.66 -10.84 25.90
N ASP A 149 0.72 -10.94 27.23
CA ASP A 149 -0.46 -10.96 28.09
C ASP A 149 -0.91 -9.53 28.48
N ASP A 150 -0.08 -8.51 28.21
CA ASP A 150 -0.31 -7.11 28.62
C ASP A 150 -1.18 -6.32 27.62
N ALA A 151 -1.36 -6.84 26.41
CA ALA A 151 -2.15 -6.19 25.35
C ALA A 151 -3.24 -7.12 24.79
N PRO A 152 -4.14 -7.67 25.63
CA PRO A 152 -5.12 -8.68 25.21
C PRO A 152 -6.14 -8.15 24.19
N GLY A 153 -6.34 -6.83 24.14
CA GLY A 153 -7.25 -6.17 23.20
C GLY A 153 -6.62 -5.78 21.86
N SER A 154 -5.31 -5.94 21.67
CA SER A 154 -4.68 -5.59 20.39
C SER A 154 -5.02 -6.63 19.32
N GLU A 155 -5.49 -6.17 18.15
CA GLU A 155 -5.77 -7.05 16.99
C GLU A 155 -4.50 -7.72 16.41
N TYR A 156 -3.31 -7.25 16.81
CA TYR A 156 -2.03 -7.80 16.36
C TYR A 156 -1.39 -8.76 17.36
N ASN A 157 -1.99 -8.94 18.53
CA ASN A 157 -1.47 -9.83 19.56
C ASN A 157 -1.94 -11.27 19.30
N ARG A 158 -1.00 -12.18 19.09
CA ARG A 158 -1.26 -13.63 18.95
C ARG A 158 -2.11 -14.19 20.09
N ARG A 159 -1.92 -13.68 21.31
CA ARG A 159 -2.65 -14.11 22.51
C ARG A 159 -3.94 -13.33 22.74
N GLY A 160 -4.21 -12.32 21.92
CA GLY A 160 -5.41 -11.48 22.02
C GLY A 160 -6.67 -12.20 21.56
N GLU A 161 -7.82 -11.69 22.01
CA GLU A 161 -9.14 -12.29 21.75
C GLU A 161 -9.43 -12.40 20.24
N PHE A 162 -9.07 -11.38 19.48
CA PHE A 162 -9.34 -11.33 18.04
C PHE A 162 -8.63 -12.47 17.28
N LEU A 163 -7.31 -12.61 17.42
CA LEU A 163 -6.55 -13.61 16.66
C LEU A 163 -6.76 -15.04 17.18
N THR A 164 -6.95 -15.22 18.49
CA THR A 164 -7.33 -16.53 19.03
C THR A 164 -8.69 -16.98 18.51
N GLY A 165 -9.68 -16.08 18.43
CA GLY A 165 -10.98 -16.37 17.81
C GLY A 165 -10.88 -16.64 16.31
N LEU A 166 -10.08 -15.85 15.58
CA LEU A 166 -9.92 -15.99 14.14
C LEU A 166 -9.19 -17.29 13.75
N ASN A 167 -8.26 -17.76 14.58
CA ASN A 167 -7.51 -19.00 14.38
C ASN A 167 -8.12 -20.23 15.07
N ALA A 168 -9.21 -20.07 15.84
CA ALA A 168 -9.89 -21.20 16.46
C ALA A 168 -10.49 -22.16 15.42
N GLY A 169 -10.21 -23.46 15.57
CA GLY A 169 -10.70 -24.50 14.65
C GLY A 169 -9.94 -24.50 13.33
N SER A 170 -10.67 -24.45 12.21
CA SER A 170 -10.05 -24.26 10.89
C SER A 170 -9.71 -22.79 10.68
N GLU A 171 -8.49 -22.53 10.23
CA GLU A 171 -8.00 -21.18 9.89
C GLU A 171 -8.59 -20.62 8.60
N ILE A 172 -9.11 -21.51 7.76
CA ILE A 172 -9.79 -21.22 6.49
C ILE A 172 -11.24 -21.72 6.51
N HIS A 173 -12.08 -21.15 5.65
CA HIS A 173 -13.44 -21.65 5.40
C HIS A 173 -13.43 -22.58 4.18
N PRO A 174 -14.06 -23.78 4.22
CA PRO A 174 -13.99 -24.76 3.13
C PRO A 174 -14.59 -24.28 1.80
N ASP A 175 -15.58 -23.37 1.84
CA ASP A 175 -16.22 -22.84 0.62
C ASP A 175 -15.43 -21.72 -0.08
N VAL A 176 -14.29 -21.30 0.49
CA VAL A 176 -13.47 -20.19 -0.02
C VAL A 176 -12.04 -20.67 -0.24
N GLU A 177 -11.49 -20.39 -1.41
CA GLU A 177 -10.08 -20.65 -1.67
C GLU A 177 -9.21 -19.61 -0.96
N PHE A 178 -8.12 -20.04 -0.33
CA PHE A 178 -7.18 -19.16 0.36
C PHE A 178 -5.77 -19.29 -0.21
N VAL A 179 -5.17 -18.15 -0.51
CA VAL A 179 -3.75 -18.02 -0.83
C VAL A 179 -3.13 -17.05 0.15
N THR A 180 -1.99 -17.41 0.74
CA THR A 180 -1.16 -16.47 1.49
C THR A 180 0.11 -16.19 0.70
N ILE A 181 0.58 -14.95 0.72
CA ILE A 181 1.86 -14.53 0.16
C ILE A 181 2.66 -13.90 1.29
N ARG A 182 3.82 -14.46 1.57
CA ARG A 182 4.70 -13.98 2.64
C ARG A 182 6.13 -13.79 2.17
N SER A 183 6.83 -12.96 2.92
CA SER A 183 8.28 -12.84 2.83
C SER A 183 8.93 -14.11 3.38
N ASP A 184 10.16 -14.37 2.95
CA ASP A 184 11.04 -15.35 3.59
C ASP A 184 11.47 -14.87 4.99
N ALA A 185 11.93 -13.61 5.12
CA ALA A 185 12.50 -13.07 6.35
C ALA A 185 12.47 -11.54 6.49
N ASN A 186 12.17 -10.77 5.45
CA ASN A 186 12.26 -9.30 5.43
C ASN A 186 10.97 -8.56 5.81
N ASP A 187 9.92 -9.29 6.21
CA ASP A 187 8.70 -8.69 6.73
C ASP A 187 8.86 -8.31 8.21
N LYS A 188 8.98 -7.01 8.50
CA LYS A 188 9.16 -6.49 9.86
C LYS A 188 8.06 -6.89 10.87
N TYR A 189 6.88 -7.27 10.39
CA TYR A 189 5.76 -7.68 11.24
C TYR A 189 5.60 -9.21 11.33
N ALA A 190 6.47 -9.95 10.65
CA ALA A 190 6.59 -11.41 10.76
C ALA A 190 8.01 -11.78 11.19
N GLN A 191 8.44 -11.28 12.36
CA GLN A 191 9.77 -11.55 12.92
C GLN A 191 9.68 -12.50 14.13
N PRO A 192 10.69 -13.36 14.40
CA PRO A 192 10.70 -14.23 15.58
C PRO A 192 10.68 -13.48 16.91
N THR A 193 11.23 -12.27 16.94
CA THR A 193 11.23 -11.36 18.09
C THR A 193 10.79 -9.97 17.66
N VAL A 194 10.21 -9.22 18.60
CA VAL A 194 9.85 -7.80 18.42
C VAL A 194 10.60 -7.00 19.46
N ALA A 195 11.39 -6.03 19.01
CA ALA A 195 12.12 -5.13 19.89
C ALA A 195 11.16 -4.20 20.64
N VAL A 196 11.44 -3.98 21.93
CA VAL A 196 10.69 -3.05 22.78
C VAL A 196 11.64 -1.98 23.29
N ASP A 197 11.31 -0.71 23.03
CA ASP A 197 12.15 0.40 23.45
C ASP A 197 12.30 0.44 24.98
N GLY A 198 13.54 0.30 25.45
CA GLY A 198 13.88 0.34 26.88
C GLY A 198 13.46 -0.91 27.67
N GLY A 199 13.09 -2.00 26.99
CA GLY A 199 12.68 -3.27 27.60
C GLY A 199 13.38 -4.48 27.00
N GLU A 200 12.97 -5.67 27.45
CA GLU A 200 13.36 -6.93 26.82
C GLU A 200 12.51 -7.20 25.58
N ASP A 201 13.13 -7.76 24.54
CA ASP A 201 12.42 -8.19 23.33
C ASP A 201 11.33 -9.20 23.69
N ILE A 202 10.18 -9.08 23.04
CA ILE A 202 9.06 -10.01 23.20
C ILE A 202 8.99 -11.00 22.04
N SER A 203 8.29 -12.11 22.27
CA SER A 203 8.06 -13.10 21.21
C SER A 203 7.28 -12.46 20.07
N GLY A 204 7.83 -12.56 18.87
CA GLY A 204 7.17 -12.15 17.64
C GLY A 204 6.34 -13.27 17.03
N GLY A 205 5.73 -12.97 15.88
CA GLY A 205 5.00 -13.93 15.07
C GLY A 205 5.88 -15.06 14.51
N GLY A 206 7.13 -14.76 14.17
CA GLY A 206 7.97 -15.63 13.34
C GLY A 206 7.71 -15.44 11.83
N TYR A 207 8.68 -15.86 11.02
CA TYR A 207 8.67 -15.65 9.57
C TYR A 207 7.51 -16.33 8.84
N ASP A 208 7.01 -17.43 9.39
CA ASP A 208 5.88 -18.20 8.87
C ASP A 208 4.53 -17.73 9.42
N SER A 209 4.49 -16.74 10.33
CA SER A 209 3.23 -16.26 10.92
C SER A 209 2.14 -15.81 9.92
N PRO A 210 2.45 -15.33 8.70
CA PRO A 210 1.42 -15.03 7.71
C PRO A 210 0.82 -16.28 7.03
N ALA A 211 1.43 -17.45 7.14
CA ALA A 211 0.87 -18.68 6.56
C ALA A 211 -0.43 -19.08 7.29
N LEU A 212 -1.32 -19.77 6.59
CA LEU A 212 -2.53 -20.37 7.16
C LEU A 212 -2.57 -21.87 6.86
N ALA A 213 -2.94 -22.67 7.86
CA ALA A 213 -3.25 -24.08 7.69
C ALA A 213 -4.44 -24.26 6.72
N GLY A 214 -4.25 -25.09 5.70
CA GLY A 214 -5.25 -25.35 4.65
C GLY A 214 -5.22 -24.39 3.46
N ALA A 215 -4.50 -23.27 3.53
CA ALA A 215 -4.28 -22.37 2.40
C ALA A 215 -3.12 -22.82 1.50
N LEU A 216 -3.09 -22.33 0.26
CA LEU A 216 -1.87 -22.32 -0.54
C LEU A 216 -0.94 -21.21 -0.01
N ASN A 217 0.16 -21.61 0.64
CA ASN A 217 1.11 -20.67 1.23
C ASN A 217 2.31 -20.45 0.30
N LEU A 218 2.43 -19.25 -0.26
CA LEU A 218 3.50 -18.85 -1.16
C LEU A 218 4.53 -18.00 -0.42
N VAL A 219 5.80 -18.27 -0.68
CA VAL A 219 6.95 -17.52 -0.13
C VAL A 219 7.67 -16.83 -1.27
N ILE A 220 7.90 -15.52 -1.14
CA ILE A 220 8.70 -14.75 -2.10
C ILE A 220 9.92 -14.19 -1.37
N ASP A 221 11.09 -14.61 -1.84
CA ASP A 221 12.38 -14.31 -1.24
C ASP A 221 12.75 -12.82 -1.35
N GLY A 222 13.26 -12.25 -0.26
CA GLY A 222 13.84 -10.91 -0.21
C GLY A 222 12.85 -9.74 -0.12
N LEU A 223 11.55 -9.97 -0.34
CA LEU A 223 10.54 -8.91 -0.29
C LEU A 223 10.27 -8.44 1.14
N ASP A 224 10.13 -7.14 1.35
CA ASP A 224 9.63 -6.61 2.63
C ASP A 224 8.10 -6.70 2.78
N HIS A 225 7.61 -6.27 3.95
CA HIS A 225 6.19 -6.31 4.32
C HIS A 225 5.24 -5.63 3.32
N ARG A 226 5.67 -4.54 2.67
CA ARG A 226 4.85 -3.85 1.66
C ARG A 226 5.01 -4.54 0.31
N GLU A 227 6.23 -4.92 -0.04
CA GLU A 227 6.55 -5.55 -1.32
C GLU A 227 5.79 -6.87 -1.55
N VAL A 228 5.52 -7.66 -0.49
CA VAL A 228 4.73 -8.91 -0.60
C VAL A 228 3.29 -8.71 -1.10
N ALA A 229 2.79 -7.46 -1.14
CA ALA A 229 1.50 -7.11 -1.75
C ALA A 229 1.65 -6.33 -3.07
N PHE A 230 2.70 -5.52 -3.22
CA PHE A 230 2.76 -4.47 -4.25
C PHE A 230 3.88 -4.63 -5.28
N ALA A 231 4.88 -5.47 -5.01
CA ALA A 231 6.00 -5.70 -5.92
C ALA A 231 5.55 -6.46 -7.17
N PRO A 232 6.28 -6.34 -8.31
CA PRO A 232 6.00 -7.13 -9.51
C PRO A 232 5.94 -8.65 -9.27
N GLN A 233 6.79 -9.17 -8.39
CA GLN A 233 6.82 -10.59 -8.02
C GLN A 233 5.56 -11.00 -7.24
N ALA A 234 5.08 -10.15 -6.34
CA ALA A 234 3.81 -10.36 -5.64
C ALA A 234 2.63 -10.32 -6.63
N PHE A 235 2.64 -9.39 -7.59
CA PHE A 235 1.64 -9.35 -8.65
C PHE A 235 1.63 -10.64 -9.49
N ASP A 236 2.78 -11.22 -9.84
CA ASP A 236 2.84 -12.50 -10.56
C ASP A 236 2.12 -13.63 -9.79
N ALA A 237 2.40 -13.76 -8.49
CA ALA A 237 1.76 -14.73 -7.61
C ALA A 237 0.24 -14.49 -7.48
N ILE A 238 -0.17 -13.24 -7.24
CA ILE A 238 -1.58 -12.83 -7.16
C ILE A 238 -2.30 -13.15 -8.48
N TYR A 239 -1.72 -12.77 -9.61
CA TYR A 239 -2.34 -12.95 -10.92
C TYR A 239 -2.53 -14.43 -11.26
N ARG A 240 -1.55 -15.29 -10.93
CA ARG A 240 -1.68 -16.75 -11.06
C ARG A 240 -2.77 -17.31 -10.17
N ALA A 241 -2.85 -16.87 -8.91
CA ALA A 241 -3.92 -17.30 -8.00
C ALA A 241 -5.31 -16.94 -8.55
N VAL A 242 -5.45 -15.74 -9.13
CA VAL A 242 -6.72 -15.25 -9.67
C VAL A 242 -7.10 -15.92 -10.99
N THR A 243 -6.14 -16.07 -11.91
CA THR A 243 -6.42 -16.40 -13.32
C THR A 243 -5.98 -17.80 -13.74
N GLY A 244 -5.18 -18.49 -12.92
CA GLY A 244 -4.54 -19.76 -13.27
C GLY A 244 -3.41 -19.65 -14.31
N ARG A 245 -3.07 -18.44 -14.77
CA ARG A 245 -2.03 -18.21 -15.80
C ARG A 245 -0.98 -17.19 -15.35
N ALA A 246 0.19 -17.24 -15.97
CA ALA A 246 1.23 -16.24 -15.77
C ALA A 246 0.83 -14.90 -16.41
N PRO A 247 1.15 -13.75 -15.78
CA PRO A 247 1.02 -12.46 -16.43
C PRO A 247 2.19 -12.18 -17.40
N THR A 248 1.95 -11.26 -18.31
CA THR A 248 3.00 -10.48 -18.96
C THR A 248 3.57 -9.48 -17.95
N PRO A 249 4.90 -9.39 -17.78
CA PRO A 249 5.52 -8.44 -16.88
C PRO A 249 5.30 -6.97 -17.28
N GLY A 250 5.24 -6.09 -16.28
CA GLY A 250 5.23 -4.64 -16.48
C GLY A 250 3.84 -4.01 -16.62
N ILE A 251 3.84 -2.72 -16.96
CA ILE A 251 2.65 -1.90 -17.17
C ILE A 251 2.71 -1.37 -18.59
N THR A 252 1.71 -1.71 -19.41
CA THR A 252 1.60 -1.20 -20.78
C THR A 252 1.05 0.23 -20.73
N PRO A 253 1.79 1.24 -21.23
CA PRO A 253 1.31 2.61 -21.22
C PRO A 253 0.12 2.82 -22.16
N GLU A 254 -0.75 3.75 -21.80
CA GLU A 254 -1.84 4.28 -22.63
C GLU A 254 -1.51 5.70 -23.07
N THR A 255 -2.11 6.13 -24.19
CA THR A 255 -1.94 7.48 -24.71
C THR A 255 -2.91 8.48 -24.09
N ASN A 256 -4.12 8.05 -23.72
CA ASN A 256 -5.16 8.91 -23.15
C ASN A 256 -5.16 8.85 -21.62
N VAL A 257 -4.12 9.38 -20.99
CA VAL A 257 -4.02 9.39 -19.53
C VAL A 257 -4.97 10.45 -18.94
N ARG A 258 -5.81 10.01 -18.00
CA ARG A 258 -6.68 10.86 -17.18
C ARG A 258 -6.37 10.64 -15.72
N LEU A 259 -5.97 11.71 -15.03
CA LEU A 259 -5.50 11.65 -13.66
C LEU A 259 -6.45 12.42 -12.75
N GLY A 260 -6.90 11.76 -11.71
CA GLY A 260 -7.72 12.33 -10.66
C GLY A 260 -7.46 11.63 -9.35
N GLY A 261 -8.11 12.12 -8.31
CA GLY A 261 -7.83 11.64 -6.97
C GLY A 261 -8.76 12.20 -5.93
N VAL A 262 -8.33 12.08 -4.69
CA VAL A 262 -9.01 12.64 -3.52
C VAL A 262 -7.99 13.26 -2.60
N VAL A 263 -8.35 14.40 -2.00
CA VAL A 263 -7.63 14.99 -0.88
C VAL A 263 -8.20 14.40 0.39
N SER A 264 -7.35 13.83 1.25
CA SER A 264 -7.77 13.25 2.53
C SER A 264 -7.06 13.87 3.72
N GLY A 265 -7.70 13.79 4.87
CA GLY A 265 -7.21 14.39 6.10
C GLY A 265 -6.31 13.49 6.94
N PHE A 266 -5.78 14.12 7.98
CA PHE A 266 -5.02 13.50 9.07
C PHE A 266 -5.47 14.16 10.38
N ALA A 267 -5.78 13.35 11.39
CA ALA A 267 -6.27 13.82 12.69
C ALA A 267 -5.88 12.82 13.79
N ASN A 268 -5.66 13.31 15.01
CA ASN A 268 -5.35 12.48 16.18
C ASN A 268 -4.16 11.51 15.98
N GLY A 269 -3.15 11.98 15.24
CA GLY A 269 -1.93 11.23 14.96
C GLY A 269 -2.08 10.20 13.84
N GLU A 270 -3.23 10.11 13.17
CA GLU A 270 -3.49 9.09 12.15
C GLU A 270 -4.11 9.66 10.87
N PRO A 271 -3.90 8.97 9.74
CA PRO A 271 -4.69 9.16 8.54
C PRO A 271 -6.17 8.90 8.82
N THR A 272 -7.05 9.77 8.33
CA THR A 272 -8.50 9.55 8.48
C THR A 272 -9.09 8.79 7.29
N ASN A 273 -8.43 8.90 6.12
CA ASN A 273 -8.97 8.55 4.80
C ASN A 273 -10.32 9.22 4.47
N LEU A 274 -10.76 10.20 5.26
CA LEU A 274 -11.95 10.99 4.99
C LEU A 274 -11.61 12.14 4.04
N PRO A 275 -12.55 12.52 3.15
CA PRO A 275 -12.34 13.62 2.22
C PRO A 275 -12.18 14.96 2.94
N VAL A 276 -11.34 15.83 2.38
CA VAL A 276 -11.19 17.22 2.83
C VAL A 276 -11.85 18.14 1.81
N ALA A 277 -12.91 18.82 2.24
CA ALA A 277 -13.59 19.84 1.45
C ALA A 277 -12.84 21.17 1.48
N GLY A 278 -12.93 21.94 0.40
CA GLY A 278 -12.32 23.28 0.33
C GLY A 278 -10.80 23.29 0.19
N ALA A 279 -10.16 22.14 -0.05
CA ALA A 279 -8.73 22.06 -0.30
C ALA A 279 -8.44 22.54 -1.73
N LEU A 280 -7.49 23.47 -1.88
CA LEU A 280 -6.99 23.88 -3.18
C LEU A 280 -6.02 22.81 -3.69
N VAL A 281 -6.22 22.34 -4.92
CA VAL A 281 -5.32 21.46 -5.66
C VAL A 281 -4.87 22.17 -6.94
N VAL A 282 -3.55 22.31 -7.11
CA VAL A 282 -2.94 22.88 -8.31
C VAL A 282 -1.89 21.90 -8.84
N VAL A 283 -1.98 21.54 -10.11
CA VAL A 283 -1.07 20.56 -10.73
C VAL A 283 -0.28 21.24 -11.84
N TYR A 284 1.04 21.02 -11.85
CA TYR A 284 1.95 21.52 -12.87
C TYR A 284 2.69 20.37 -13.53
N ALA A 285 2.83 20.41 -14.85
CA ALA A 285 3.87 19.63 -15.53
C ALA A 285 5.23 20.24 -15.16
N VAL A 286 6.22 19.38 -14.88
CA VAL A 286 7.55 19.81 -14.46
C VAL A 286 8.65 19.22 -15.34
N HIS A 287 9.78 19.93 -15.44
CA HIS A 287 10.95 19.47 -16.16
C HIS A 287 11.59 18.28 -15.43
N PRO A 288 11.83 17.14 -16.10
CA PRO A 288 12.25 15.90 -15.43
C PRO A 288 13.60 16.03 -14.71
N GLU A 289 14.52 16.86 -15.20
CA GLU A 289 15.85 17.00 -14.60
C GLU A 289 15.96 18.12 -13.56
N THR A 290 15.03 19.08 -13.55
CA THR A 290 15.15 20.28 -12.69
C THR A 290 14.00 20.45 -11.71
N GLY A 291 12.87 19.79 -11.93
CA GLY A 291 11.63 19.98 -11.16
C GLY A 291 10.97 21.35 -11.41
N ALA A 292 11.50 22.17 -12.32
CA ALA A 292 10.91 23.47 -12.63
C ALA A 292 9.59 23.30 -13.39
N ARG A 293 8.60 24.12 -13.05
CA ARG A 293 7.31 24.15 -13.77
C ARG A 293 7.52 24.53 -15.23
N LEU A 294 6.86 23.82 -16.14
CA LEU A 294 6.97 24.03 -17.59
C LEU A 294 5.96 25.06 -18.14
N GLY A 295 5.20 25.73 -17.28
CA GLY A 295 4.21 26.74 -17.66
C GLY A 295 3.13 26.93 -16.61
N GLU A 296 1.97 27.39 -17.07
CA GLU A 296 0.75 27.50 -16.25
C GLU A 296 0.28 26.13 -15.72
N PRO A 297 -0.52 26.10 -14.63
CA PRO A 297 -1.08 24.86 -14.11
C PRO A 297 -1.89 24.10 -15.17
N VAL A 298 -1.71 22.78 -15.23
CA VAL A 298 -2.56 21.89 -16.05
C VAL A 298 -3.90 21.61 -15.37
N LEU A 299 -3.98 21.83 -14.06
CA LEU A 299 -5.21 21.80 -13.27
C LEU A 299 -5.11 22.83 -12.14
N ARG A 300 -6.21 23.53 -11.87
CA ARG A 300 -6.42 24.29 -10.64
C ARG A 300 -7.87 24.12 -10.22
N THR A 301 -8.11 23.54 -9.05
CA THR A 301 -9.45 23.27 -8.54
C THR A 301 -9.49 23.34 -7.03
N THR A 302 -10.70 23.52 -6.48
CA THR A 302 -10.96 23.38 -5.05
C THR A 302 -11.88 22.18 -4.85
N THR A 303 -11.57 21.32 -3.88
CA THR A 303 -12.36 20.10 -3.63
C THR A 303 -13.74 20.39 -3.06
N GLY A 304 -14.73 19.59 -3.46
CA GLY A 304 -16.07 19.56 -2.87
C GLY A 304 -16.11 18.73 -1.58
N ALA A 305 -17.32 18.45 -1.08
CA ALA A 305 -17.54 17.64 0.12
C ALA A 305 -17.00 16.19 0.01
N ASP A 306 -16.89 15.70 -1.21
CA ASP A 306 -16.35 14.38 -1.55
C ASP A 306 -14.82 14.35 -1.65
N GLY A 307 -14.15 15.50 -1.50
CA GLY A 307 -12.69 15.62 -1.54
C GLY A 307 -12.07 15.35 -2.92
N HIS A 308 -12.87 15.05 -3.94
CA HIS A 308 -12.38 14.65 -5.25
C HIS A 308 -11.82 15.83 -6.04
N TRP A 309 -10.82 15.54 -6.87
CA TRP A 309 -10.22 16.50 -7.79
C TRP A 309 -9.87 15.82 -9.12
N GLY A 310 -9.85 16.62 -10.19
CA GLY A 310 -9.70 16.13 -11.55
C GLY A 310 -11.02 15.54 -12.10
N PRO A 311 -10.95 14.67 -13.13
CA PRO A 311 -9.74 14.26 -13.82
C PRO A 311 -9.19 15.41 -14.69
N PHE A 312 -7.87 15.44 -14.89
CA PHE A 312 -7.23 16.25 -15.92
C PHE A 312 -6.51 15.37 -16.96
N ALA A 313 -6.24 15.91 -18.14
CA ALA A 313 -5.49 15.24 -19.18
C ALA A 313 -3.98 15.23 -18.85
N GLY A 314 -3.43 14.06 -18.59
CA GLY A 314 -2.00 13.85 -18.30
C GLY A 314 -1.23 13.32 -19.50
N ALA A 315 0.10 13.41 -19.45
CA ALA A 315 1.02 12.77 -20.37
C ALA A 315 1.69 11.57 -19.67
N PRO A 316 1.79 10.40 -20.34
CA PRO A 316 2.21 9.15 -19.69
C PRO A 316 3.65 9.13 -19.19
N THR A 317 4.49 10.04 -19.70
CA THR A 317 5.93 10.12 -19.39
C THR A 317 6.32 11.39 -18.64
N ALA A 318 5.37 12.31 -18.39
CA ALA A 318 5.67 13.57 -17.74
C ALA A 318 5.60 13.42 -16.21
N PRO A 319 6.60 13.92 -15.46
CA PRO A 319 6.46 14.13 -14.04
C PRO A 319 5.58 15.36 -13.76
N TYR A 320 4.88 15.31 -12.63
CA TYR A 320 3.98 16.37 -12.17
C TYR A 320 4.31 16.80 -10.75
N GLU A 321 4.17 18.09 -10.46
CA GLU A 321 4.07 18.64 -9.11
C GLU A 321 2.58 18.84 -8.76
N PHE A 322 2.14 18.19 -7.70
CA PHE A 322 0.83 18.38 -7.08
C PHE A 322 0.98 19.28 -5.86
N VAL A 323 0.41 20.47 -5.91
CA VAL A 323 0.40 21.44 -4.82
C VAL A 323 -0.97 21.41 -4.16
N THR A 324 -1.02 21.10 -2.86
CA THR A 324 -2.27 21.05 -2.09
C THR A 324 -2.19 21.93 -0.86
N SER A 325 -3.23 22.70 -0.59
CA SER A 325 -3.32 23.52 0.62
C SER A 325 -4.74 23.56 1.17
N ALA A 326 -4.90 23.48 2.48
CA ALA A 326 -6.15 23.69 3.20
C ALA A 326 -5.87 24.33 4.57
N ALA A 327 -6.90 24.92 5.18
CA ALA A 327 -6.76 25.52 6.51
C ALA A 327 -6.29 24.48 7.54
N GLY A 328 -5.33 24.87 8.38
CA GLY A 328 -4.76 23.99 9.42
C GLY A 328 -3.64 23.05 8.95
N TYR A 329 -3.30 23.06 7.65
CA TYR A 329 -2.25 22.22 7.08
C TYR A 329 -1.16 23.07 6.39
N PRO A 330 0.10 22.59 6.34
CA PRO A 330 1.10 23.18 5.46
C PRO A 330 0.69 23.05 3.99
N THR A 331 1.28 23.88 3.13
CA THR A 331 1.20 23.67 1.68
C THR A 331 2.08 22.48 1.31
N THR A 332 1.47 21.44 0.77
CA THR A 332 2.15 20.20 0.40
C THR A 332 2.46 20.19 -1.09
N HIS A 333 3.73 19.98 -1.42
CA HIS A 333 4.21 19.77 -2.79
C HIS A 333 4.58 18.30 -2.95
N VAL A 334 3.90 17.58 -3.84
CA VAL A 334 4.23 16.17 -4.15
C VAL A 334 4.67 16.08 -5.60
N TYR A 335 5.92 15.68 -5.82
CA TYR A 335 6.45 15.33 -7.13
C TYR A 335 6.32 13.82 -7.29
N ARG A 336 5.75 13.36 -8.41
CA ARG A 336 5.51 11.94 -8.63
C ARG A 336 6.14 11.43 -9.91
N SER A 337 6.53 10.16 -9.88
CA SER A 337 6.89 9.40 -11.07
C SER A 337 5.76 9.45 -12.11
N PRO A 338 6.07 9.33 -13.41
CA PRO A 338 5.05 9.39 -14.45
C PRO A 338 3.96 8.32 -14.29
N PHE A 339 2.75 8.69 -14.73
CA PHE A 339 1.56 7.83 -14.72
C PHE A 339 1.31 7.28 -16.14
N PRO A 340 1.74 6.05 -16.46
CA PRO A 340 1.62 5.50 -17.80
C PRO A 340 0.19 5.14 -18.18
N ARG A 341 -0.75 5.10 -17.22
CA ARG A 341 -2.16 4.75 -17.43
C ARG A 341 -3.07 5.67 -16.62
N PRO A 342 -4.36 5.77 -16.98
CA PRO A 342 -5.34 6.53 -16.20
C PRO A 342 -5.45 6.04 -14.75
N THR A 343 -5.76 6.94 -13.83
CA THR A 343 -6.11 6.55 -12.45
C THR A 343 -6.88 7.65 -11.76
N GLY A 344 -7.92 7.25 -11.02
CA GLY A 344 -8.65 8.10 -10.07
C GLY A 344 -8.20 7.90 -8.61
N LEU A 345 -7.15 7.10 -8.38
CA LEU A 345 -6.72 6.67 -7.05
C LEU A 345 -5.56 7.51 -6.50
N ILE A 346 -5.27 8.69 -7.07
CA ILE A 346 -4.21 9.56 -6.56
C ILE A 346 -4.66 10.12 -5.20
N ARG A 347 -3.93 9.76 -4.15
CA ARG A 347 -4.15 10.28 -2.80
C ARG A 347 -3.25 11.47 -2.53
N LEU A 348 -3.83 12.63 -2.24
CA LEU A 348 -3.12 13.80 -1.71
C LEU A 348 -3.49 13.93 -0.22
N ARG A 349 -2.69 13.30 0.64
CA ARG A 349 -2.92 13.32 2.09
C ARG A 349 -2.35 14.60 2.68
N LEU A 350 -3.19 15.36 3.37
CA LEU A 350 -2.75 16.52 4.13
C LEU A 350 -2.36 16.08 5.54
N GLU A 351 -1.11 16.35 5.91
CA GLU A 351 -0.54 16.00 7.20
C GLU A 351 -0.07 17.27 7.91
N PRO A 352 -0.28 17.40 9.22
CA PRO A 352 0.22 18.53 9.98
C PRO A 352 1.76 18.49 10.01
N LEU A 353 2.40 19.66 9.95
CA LEU A 353 3.84 19.74 10.19
C LEU A 353 4.12 19.40 11.67
N SER A 354 4.78 18.27 11.92
CA SER A 354 5.11 17.80 13.27
C SER A 354 6.37 18.48 13.81
N GLY A 355 6.37 18.83 15.10
CA GLY A 355 7.48 19.54 15.74
C GLY A 355 7.46 21.04 15.44
N GLY A 356 7.75 21.87 16.45
CA GLY A 356 7.77 23.34 16.32
C GLY A 356 8.70 23.86 15.21
N ALA A 357 8.76 25.18 15.03
CA ALA A 357 9.48 25.84 13.93
C ALA A 357 10.87 25.19 13.65
N PRO A 358 11.02 24.45 12.53
CA PRO A 358 12.25 23.74 12.23
C PRO A 358 13.41 24.70 12.06
N SER A 359 14.60 24.34 12.54
CA SER A 359 15.83 25.09 12.27
C SER A 359 16.29 25.00 10.81
N ALA A 360 15.74 24.03 10.05
CA ALA A 360 16.06 23.79 8.66
C ALA A 360 15.36 24.79 7.72
N PRO A 361 16.04 25.30 6.67
CA PRO A 361 15.43 26.25 5.73
C PRO A 361 14.41 25.60 4.78
N ALA A 362 14.64 24.35 4.36
CA ALA A 362 13.71 23.51 3.60
C ALA A 362 13.89 22.02 3.98
N ILE A 363 12.84 21.22 3.78
CA ILE A 363 12.90 19.76 3.88
C ILE A 363 12.38 19.12 2.61
N VAL A 364 12.97 17.97 2.25
CA VAL A 364 12.49 17.07 1.21
C VAL A 364 12.35 15.67 1.81
N THR A 365 11.19 15.07 1.60
CA THR A 365 10.89 13.69 2.01
C THR A 365 10.81 12.81 0.76
N MET A 366 11.56 11.72 0.73
CA MET A 366 11.43 10.66 -0.25
C MET A 366 10.41 9.65 0.27
N ASN A 367 9.39 9.35 -0.54
CA ASN A 367 8.34 8.38 -0.23
C ASN A 367 8.40 7.19 -1.19
N ARG A 368 8.42 5.99 -0.63
CA ARG A 368 8.27 4.69 -1.31
C ARG A 368 6.99 4.00 -0.79
N PRO A 369 5.78 4.35 -1.23
CA PRO A 369 4.55 3.83 -0.62
C PRO A 369 4.36 2.31 -0.72
N ARG A 370 5.05 1.64 -1.64
CA ARG A 370 4.87 0.20 -1.97
C ARG A 370 6.04 -0.70 -1.53
N GLY A 371 6.95 -0.18 -0.72
CA GLY A 371 8.11 -0.91 -0.20
C GLY A 371 8.78 -0.15 0.94
N TYR A 372 9.80 -0.75 1.54
CA TYR A 372 10.66 -0.12 2.53
C TYR A 372 12.09 0.03 2.02
N PHE A 373 12.84 1.00 2.54
CA PHE A 373 14.25 1.15 2.16
C PHE A 373 15.10 0.07 2.82
N GLY A 374 15.83 -0.71 2.04
CA GLY A 374 16.76 -1.73 2.53
C GLY A 374 18.20 -1.42 2.11
N HIS A 375 19.10 -1.19 3.06
CA HIS A 375 20.54 -1.07 2.77
C HIS A 375 21.07 -2.34 2.10
N GLY A 376 21.85 -2.19 1.03
CA GLY A 376 22.40 -3.31 0.25
C GLY A 376 21.41 -3.97 -0.71
N ARG A 377 20.11 -3.65 -0.60
CA ARG A 377 19.06 -4.11 -1.51
C ARG A 377 18.62 -3.01 -2.47
N ASP A 378 18.49 -1.80 -1.94
CA ASP A 378 17.94 -0.65 -2.63
C ASP A 378 18.98 0.47 -2.79
N THR A 379 18.81 1.29 -3.83
CA THR A 379 19.49 2.58 -3.97
C THR A 379 18.50 3.68 -3.60
N PHE A 380 18.78 4.47 -2.56
CA PHE A 380 17.92 5.58 -2.15
C PHE A 380 18.76 6.78 -1.75
N THR A 381 18.79 7.81 -2.59
CA THR A 381 19.59 9.02 -2.35
C THR A 381 18.86 10.32 -2.67
N MET A 382 19.23 11.39 -1.99
CA MET A 382 18.86 12.77 -2.34
C MET A 382 20.15 13.58 -2.52
N ASP A 383 20.39 14.12 -3.72
CA ASP A 383 21.65 14.73 -4.13
C ASP A 383 22.87 13.82 -3.85
N GLY A 384 22.71 12.52 -4.10
CA GLY A 384 23.76 11.50 -3.89
C GLY A 384 24.00 11.13 -2.42
N ARG A 385 23.27 11.71 -1.47
CA ARG A 385 23.34 11.38 -0.04
C ARG A 385 22.26 10.39 0.34
N VAL A 386 22.62 9.36 1.08
CA VAL A 386 21.65 8.45 1.72
C VAL A 386 21.01 9.19 2.90
N PRO A 387 19.66 9.24 3.01
CA PRO A 387 18.98 9.80 4.16
C PRO A 387 19.29 9.08 5.48
N ASP A 388 19.39 9.84 6.57
CA ASP A 388 19.54 9.30 7.92
C ASP A 388 18.24 8.62 8.39
N GLY A 389 18.33 7.74 9.40
CA GLY A 389 17.16 7.08 10.01
C GLY A 389 16.63 5.83 9.28
N VAL A 390 17.24 5.43 8.16
CA VAL A 390 16.99 4.13 7.54
C VAL A 390 17.86 3.07 8.21
N VAL A 391 17.21 2.10 8.88
CA VAL A 391 17.89 1.04 9.63
C VAL A 391 18.57 0.02 8.72
N THR A 392 19.68 -0.55 9.19
CA THR A 392 20.29 -1.73 8.54
C THR A 392 19.57 -3.01 8.99
N GLY A 393 19.57 -4.04 8.14
CA GLY A 393 18.85 -5.30 8.40
C GLY A 393 17.44 -5.28 7.83
N VAL A 394 16.45 -5.72 8.63
CA VAL A 394 15.05 -5.82 8.19
C VAL A 394 14.52 -4.43 7.83
N PRO A 395 14.04 -4.21 6.60
CA PRO A 395 13.52 -2.92 6.15
C PRO A 395 12.26 -2.50 6.91
N THR A 396 12.20 -1.25 7.40
CA THR A 396 11.08 -0.79 8.23
C THR A 396 10.41 0.51 7.82
N THR A 397 11.07 1.35 7.02
CA THR A 397 10.63 2.71 6.71
C THR A 397 10.36 2.89 5.22
N SER A 398 9.24 3.52 4.90
CA SER A 398 8.81 3.88 3.54
C SER A 398 8.98 5.37 3.23
N ALA A 399 9.42 6.16 4.20
CA ALA A 399 9.68 7.58 4.05
C ALA A 399 11.00 7.95 4.75
N ALA A 400 11.76 8.84 4.14
CA ALA A 400 12.99 9.37 4.71
C ALA A 400 13.17 10.85 4.33
N THR A 401 13.68 11.66 5.24
CA THR A 401 13.69 13.13 5.10
C THR A 401 15.09 13.69 5.23
N LEU A 402 15.44 14.66 4.39
CA LEU A 402 16.66 15.44 4.51
C LEU A 402 16.39 16.95 4.43
N ALA A 403 17.24 17.71 5.11
CA ALA A 403 17.23 19.16 5.09
C ALA A 403 18.07 19.69 3.92
N PHE A 404 17.60 20.78 3.32
CA PHE A 404 18.24 21.45 2.18
C PHE A 404 18.15 22.96 2.29
N ALA A 405 19.01 23.65 1.53
CA ALA A 405 18.80 25.06 1.21
C ALA A 405 17.51 25.26 0.38
N VAL A 406 16.95 26.47 0.45
CA VAL A 406 15.74 26.86 -0.29
C VAL A 406 16.04 27.20 -1.74
N ASP A 407 15.00 27.25 -2.57
CA ASP A 407 15.04 27.75 -3.94
C ASP A 407 16.02 27.00 -4.87
N ARG A 408 16.28 25.71 -4.59
CA ARG A 408 17.14 24.84 -5.42
C ARG A 408 16.42 23.58 -5.89
N THR A 409 17.06 22.88 -6.82
CA THR A 409 16.67 21.53 -7.23
C THR A 409 17.36 20.52 -6.33
N VAL A 410 16.64 19.43 -6.01
CA VAL A 410 17.18 18.23 -5.36
C VAL A 410 16.86 17.04 -6.26
N ARG A 411 17.89 16.25 -6.59
CA ARG A 411 17.76 15.01 -7.36
C ARG A 411 17.54 13.85 -6.40
N VAL A 412 16.36 13.26 -6.45
CA VAL A 412 15.96 12.13 -5.61
C VAL A 412 15.97 10.87 -6.45
N VAL A 413 16.68 9.84 -6.01
CA VAL A 413 16.83 8.56 -6.71
C VAL A 413 16.33 7.45 -5.82
N LEU A 414 15.45 6.61 -6.37
CA LEU A 414 15.03 5.35 -5.76
C LEU A 414 15.16 4.24 -6.80
N ASN A 415 16.08 3.30 -6.60
CA ASN A 415 16.37 2.21 -7.51
C ASN A 415 16.57 2.73 -8.95
N ASN A 416 15.67 2.38 -9.87
CA ASN A 416 15.73 2.79 -11.27
C ASN A 416 14.96 4.09 -11.57
N GLU A 417 14.27 4.64 -10.57
CA GLU A 417 13.51 5.87 -10.70
C GLU A 417 14.32 7.10 -10.25
N THR A 418 14.07 8.22 -10.90
CA THR A 418 14.65 9.52 -10.52
C THR A 418 13.60 10.61 -10.64
N LEU A 419 13.53 11.45 -9.62
CA LEU A 419 12.74 12.68 -9.62
C LEU A 419 13.63 13.88 -9.32
N ALA A 420 13.36 15.00 -9.97
CA ALA A 420 13.90 16.29 -9.59
C ALA A 420 12.80 17.11 -8.91
N VAL A 421 13.06 17.58 -7.69
CA VAL A 421 12.09 18.37 -6.90
C VAL A 421 12.65 19.75 -6.58
N ARG A 422 11.78 20.73 -6.39
CA ARG A 422 12.15 22.09 -5.95
C ARG A 422 11.97 22.23 -4.45
N THR A 423 12.94 22.85 -3.79
CA THR A 423 12.85 23.15 -2.36
C THR A 423 12.10 24.45 -2.11
N TYR A 424 11.27 24.45 -1.07
CA TYR A 424 10.47 25.59 -0.65
C TYR A 424 10.73 25.91 0.83
N ARG A 425 10.46 27.15 1.24
CA ARG A 425 10.77 27.59 2.60
C ARG A 425 9.84 26.94 3.62
N LEU A 426 10.43 26.25 4.57
CA LEU A 426 9.70 25.60 5.65
C LEU A 426 9.08 26.64 6.61
N ALA A 427 9.74 27.78 6.79
CA ALA A 427 9.20 28.92 7.54
C ALA A 427 7.91 29.52 6.94
N GLN A 428 7.62 29.22 5.67
CA GLN A 428 6.36 29.56 4.99
C GLN A 428 5.36 28.39 5.02
N GLN A 429 5.63 27.37 5.83
CA GLN A 429 4.84 26.13 5.94
C GLN A 429 4.70 25.37 4.61
N HIS A 430 5.77 25.28 3.83
CA HIS A 430 5.83 24.41 2.66
C HIS A 430 6.60 23.12 2.97
N VAL A 431 6.03 21.98 2.56
CA VAL A 431 6.66 20.65 2.66
C VAL A 431 6.74 20.01 1.28
N VAL A 432 7.81 19.25 1.02
CA VAL A 432 8.11 18.69 -0.30
C VAL A 432 8.29 17.19 -0.21
N PHE A 433 7.59 16.46 -1.07
CA PHE A 433 7.66 15.02 -1.20
C PHE A 433 8.08 14.63 -2.62
N ALA A 434 9.04 13.72 -2.74
CA ALA A 434 9.31 12.96 -3.95
C ALA A 434 8.73 11.56 -3.75
N GLU A 435 7.62 11.24 -4.43
CA GLU A 435 6.88 9.99 -4.23
C GLU A 435 6.98 9.09 -5.47
N PHE A 436 7.48 7.88 -5.24
CA PHE A 436 7.83 6.91 -6.27
C PHE A 436 6.73 5.87 -6.50
N HIS A 437 6.76 5.20 -7.66
CA HIS A 437 5.69 4.27 -8.05
C HIS A 437 6.17 2.83 -8.26
N TYR A 438 7.41 2.59 -8.68
CA TYR A 438 7.84 1.34 -9.33
C TYR A 438 8.84 0.50 -8.55
#